data_AF-A0A969MNW8-F1
#
_entry.id   AF-A0A969MNW8-F1
#
_cell.length_a   1.000
_cell.length_b   1.000
_cell.length_c   1.000
_cell.angle_alpha   90.00
_cell.angle_beta   90.00
_cell.angle_gamma   90.00
#
_symmetry.space_group_name_H-M   'P 1'
#
loop_
_entity.id
_entity.type
_entity.pdbx_description
1 polymer ?
#
loop_
_entity_poly.entity_id
_entity_poly.type
_entity_poly.pdbx_seq_one_letter_code
_entity_poly.pdbx_strand_id
1 'polypeptide(L)' 'MSKRKSTTFRLDERVIDAITKAAKLSNSSKNRYIETLFVKHCQGLGILPLDFEPLGETRGGDTTGKEED' A
#
# COMPACT_ATOMS: atom_id res chain seq x y z
N MET A 1 3.99 17.79 -3.20
CA MET A 1 4.08 16.46 -2.55
C MET A 1 2.82 16.23 -1.74
N SER A 2 1.98 15.27 -2.09
CA SER A 2 0.82 14.92 -1.26
C SER A 2 1.31 14.10 -0.05
N LYS A 3 0.90 14.49 1.17
CA LYS A 3 1.29 13.79 2.40
C LYS A 3 0.36 12.61 2.63
N ARG A 4 0.92 11.42 2.86
CA ARG A 4 0.12 10.25 3.27
C ARG A 4 -0.58 10.57 4.60
N LYS A 5 -1.89 10.33 4.67
CA LYS A 5 -2.68 10.44 5.91
C LYS A 5 -2.96 9.04 6.43
N SER A 6 -2.61 8.78 7.70
CA SER A 6 -2.92 7.50 8.34
C SER A 6 -4.40 7.42 8.73
N THR A 7 -4.97 6.22 8.63
CA THR A 7 -6.31 5.89 9.09
C THR A 7 -6.33 4.46 9.59
N THR A 8 -7.15 4.19 10.60
CA THR A 8 -7.27 2.86 11.22
C THR A 8 -8.59 2.22 10.84
N PHE A 9 -8.53 1.00 10.29
CA PHE A 9 -9.69 0.17 10.02
C PHE A 9 -9.72 -1.03 10.96
N ARG A 10 -10.92 -1.47 11.34
CA ARG A 10 -11.14 -2.76 12.03
C ARG A 10 -11.71 -3.74 11.01
N LEU A 11 -10.95 -4.80 10.72
CA LEU A 11 -11.28 -5.82 9.74
C LEU A 11 -11.19 -7.21 10.40
N ASP A 12 -11.93 -8.18 9.86
CA ASP A 12 -11.81 -9.59 10.23
C ASP A 12 -10.38 -10.08 9.99
N GLU A 13 -9.86 -10.91 10.90
CA GLU A 13 -8.49 -11.43 10.84
C GLU A 13 -8.19 -12.17 9.54
N ARG A 14 -9.16 -12.93 9.00
CA ARG A 14 -8.99 -13.72 7.78
C ARG A 14 -8.82 -12.81 6.57
N VAL A 15 -9.41 -11.63 6.61
CA VAL A 15 -9.25 -10.61 5.57
C VAL A 15 -7.84 -10.02 5.62
N ILE A 16 -7.33 -9.73 6.83
CA ILE A 16 -5.96 -9.22 7.00
C ILE A 16 -4.93 -10.25 6.51
N ASP A 17 -5.15 -11.54 6.80
CA ASP A 17 -4.30 -12.62 6.30
C ASP A 17 -4.37 -12.78 4.79
N ALA A 18 -5.57 -12.73 4.20
CA ALA A 18 -5.75 -12.81 2.77
C ALA A 18 -5.04 -11.65 2.05
N ILE A 19 -5.20 -10.42 2.53
CA ILE A 19 -4.50 -9.24 1.99
C ILE A 19 -2.99 -9.42 2.10
N THR A 20 -2.51 -9.93 3.24
CA THR A 20 -1.08 -10.18 3.44
C THR A 20 -0.53 -11.17 2.42
N LYS A 21 -1.25 -12.26 2.13
CA LYS A 21 -0.87 -13.24 1.12
C LYS A 21 -0.92 -12.64 -0.30
N ALA A 22 -1.98 -11.90 -0.63
CA ALA A 22 -2.14 -11.28 -1.95
C ALA A 22 -1.06 -10.23 -2.25
N ALA A 23 -0.68 -9.44 -1.24
CA ALA A 23 0.43 -8.48 -1.35
C ALA A 23 1.76 -9.18 -1.65
N LYS A 24 2.07 -10.28 -0.96
CA LYS A 24 3.27 -11.10 -1.22
C LYS A 24 3.28 -11.68 -2.63
N LEU A 25 2.15 -12.24 -3.08
CA LEU A 25 2.02 -12.77 -4.45
C LEU A 25 2.24 -11.69 -5.52
N SER A 26 1.91 -10.44 -5.20
CA SER A 26 2.08 -9.28 -6.08
C SER A 26 3.44 -8.58 -5.92
N ASN A 27 4.37 -9.16 -5.14
CA ASN A 27 5.66 -8.58 -4.78
C ASN A 27 5.57 -7.11 -4.31
N SER A 28 4.55 -6.81 -3.50
CA SER A 28 4.19 -5.46 -3.05
C SER A 28 4.01 -5.43 -1.54
N SER A 29 4.23 -4.27 -0.92
CA SER A 29 3.88 -4.07 0.48
C SER A 29 2.36 -4.13 0.70
N LYS A 30 1.90 -4.51 1.90
CA LYS A 30 0.47 -4.55 2.22
C LYS A 30 -0.21 -3.21 1.95
N ASN A 31 0.43 -2.12 2.36
CA ASN A 31 -0.11 -0.77 2.16
C ASN A 31 -0.24 -0.41 0.69
N ARG A 32 0.79 -0.68 -0.13
CA ARG A 32 0.71 -0.41 -1.57
C ARG A 32 -0.33 -1.29 -2.27
N TYR A 33 -0.44 -2.55 -1.87
CA TYR A 33 -1.45 -3.46 -2.40
C TYR A 33 -2.86 -2.95 -2.12
N ILE A 34 -3.15 -2.58 -0.87
CA ILE A 34 -4.45 -2.03 -0.46
C ILE A 34 -4.72 -0.70 -1.17
N GLU A 35 -3.75 0.21 -1.21
CA GLU A 35 -3.90 1.51 -1.87
C GLU A 35 -4.22 1.34 -3.36
N THR A 36 -3.47 0.47 -4.05
CA THR A 36 -3.75 0.13 -5.47
C THR A 36 -5.16 -0.45 -5.65
N LEU A 37 -5.60 -1.32 -4.75
CA LEU A 37 -6.92 -1.94 -4.81
C LEU A 37 -8.02 -0.90 -4.64
N PHE A 38 -7.89 0.00 -3.66
CA PHE A 38 -8.86 1.08 -3.45
C PHE A 38 -8.85 2.10 -4.57
N VAL A 39 -7.69 2.47 -5.12
CA VAL A 39 -7.61 3.37 -6.28
C VAL A 39 -8.39 2.79 -7.45
N LYS A 40 -8.11 1.54 -7.83
CA LYS A 40 -8.81 0.86 -8.93
C LYS A 40 -10.31 0.77 -8.69
N HIS A 41 -10.72 0.45 -7.46
CA HIS A 41 -12.13 0.38 -7.09
C HIS A 41 -12.82 1.74 -7.23
N CYS A 42 -12.24 2.81 -6.66
CA CYS A 42 -12.78 4.16 -6.73
C CYS A 42 -12.78 4.73 -8.16
N GLN A 43 -11.80 4.36 -8.98
CA GLN A 43 -11.77 4.67 -10.41
C GLN A 43 -12.92 3.99 -11.16
N GLY A 44 -13.16 2.70 -10.89
CA GLY A 44 -14.30 1.96 -11.46
C GLY A 44 -15.66 2.54 -11.06
N LEU A 45 -15.75 3.20 -9.90
CA LEU A 45 -16.94 3.92 -9.44
C LEU A 45 -17.03 5.37 -9.95
N GLY A 46 -16.01 5.89 -10.64
CA GLY A 46 -15.95 7.29 -11.08
C GLY A 46 -15.71 8.30 -9.95
N ILE A 47 -15.31 7.85 -8.76
CA ILE A 47 -15.01 8.70 -7.59
C ILE A 47 -13.61 9.29 -7.67
N LEU A 48 -12.65 8.51 -8.21
CA LEU A 48 -11.30 8.99 -8.51
C LEU A 48 -11.10 9.08 -10.03
N PRO A 49 -10.34 10.08 -10.51
CA PRO A 49 -10.00 10.20 -11.93
C PRO A 49 -9.12 9.02 -12.39
N LEU A 50 -9.25 8.66 -13.67
CA LEU A 50 -8.51 7.54 -14.26
C LEU A 50 -7.00 7.78 -14.36
N ASP A 51 -6.56 9.04 -14.35
CA ASP A 51 -5.13 9.39 -14.31
C ASP A 51 -4.55 9.39 -12.88
N PHE A 52 -5.39 9.16 -11.86
CA PHE A 52 -4.91 9.11 -10.49
C PHE A 52 -3.92 7.96 -10.31
N GLU A 53 -2.66 8.30 -10.07
CA GLU A 53 -1.63 7.35 -9.68
C GLU A 53 -1.41 7.35 -8.16
N PRO A 54 -1.37 6.17 -7.51
CA PRO A 54 -1.03 6.07 -6.10
C PRO A 54 0.39 6.60 -5.84
N LEU A 55 0.63 7.10 -4.63
CA LEU A 55 1.94 7.65 -4.28
C LEU A 55 2.98 6.53 -4.29
N GLY A 56 4.02 6.70 -5.12
CA GLY A 56 5.12 5.74 -5.25
C GLY A 56 5.68 5.27 -3.91
N GLU A 57 6.14 4.03 -3.85
CA GLU A 57 6.82 3.51 -2.66
C GLU A 57 8.06 4.39 -2.38
N THR A 58 8.07 5.04 -1.22
CA THR A 58 9.32 5.45 -0.59
C THR A 58 10.05 4.14 -0.26
N ARG A 59 10.83 3.64 -1.22
CA ARG A 59 11.82 2.60 -0.96
C ARG A 59 12.65 3.10 0.22
N GLY A 60 12.53 2.43 1.36
CA GLY A 60 13.47 2.62 2.46
C GLY A 60 14.86 2.44 1.88
N GLY A 61 15.68 3.48 2.03
CA GLY A 61 17.09 3.40 1.68
C GLY A 61 17.73 2.24 2.43
N ASP A 62 18.52 1.48 1.68
CA ASP A 62 19.70 0.73 2.10
C ASP A 62 19.78 0.36 3.60
N THR A 63 19.53 -0.93 3.90
CA THR A 63 20.08 -1.55 5.10
C THR A 63 21.55 -1.89 4.83
N THR A 64 22.41 -0.88 4.73
CA THR A 64 23.86 -1.09 4.91
C THR A 64 24.16 -0.85 6.38
N GLY A 65 24.36 -1.96 7.10
CA GLY A 65 24.79 -1.93 8.49
C GLY A 65 26.12 -1.19 8.62
N LYS A 66 26.15 -0.20 9.50
CA LYS A 66 27.37 0.22 10.18
C LYS A 66 27.19 -0.16 11.65
N GLU A 67 27.63 -1.37 11.98
CA GLU A 67 28.22 -1.64 13.29
C GLU A 67 29.50 -0.79 13.36
N GLU A 68 29.51 0.22 14.23
CA GLU A 68 30.72 0.91 14.65
C GLU A 68 30.78 0.76 16.17
N ASP A 69 31.85 0.07 16.59
CA ASP A 69 32.36 -0.12 17.96
C ASP A 69 32.76 1.24 18.59
#